data_AF-E5L6Z4-F1
#
_entry.id   AF-E5L6Z4-F1
#
_cell.length_a   1.000
_cell.length_b   1.000
_cell.length_c   1.000
_cell.angle_alpha   90.00
_cell.angle_beta   90.00
_cell.angle_gamma   90.00
#
_symmetry.space_group_name_H-M   'P 1'
#
loop_
_entity.id
_entity.type
_entity.pdbx_description
1 polymer ?
#
loop_
_entity_poly.entity_id
_entity_poly.type
_entity_poly.pdbx_seq_one_letter_code
_entity_poly.pdbx_strand_id
1 'polypeptide(L)'
;SMDQSGNVSSKPYVKSARVVGDVIGKYHPHGDFAVYNTIVRMAQPFSLRYMLVDGQGNFGSIDGDAPAAMRYTEVRMQKITQELLTDLDKETVDFSPNYDGKEMIPDVLPTKIPALLVNGSSGIAVGMATNIPPHNLNEVLNGCLAYIENEQITIEELMQHIPGPDFPTAAIINGRKGIEDAYRTGRGKVYVRAKASVETTSKGREQIVVTELPYQVNKKNLIEKIAELVRDKRVEGISSIEDYSDKKGISIVIEIKNNAVGEVVLNNLYALTQMQVTFGINMVALDHGQPKIFNLKQIIEAFVMHRREVVTRRTVFELRKARERAHILEGLAIALANIDPVIELIRNFKTADEAREGLLDRPWSLGNVAPMLEAAGVDASRPEDLASEFGVRDGQYYLSE
;
A
#
# COMPACT_ATOMS: atom_id res chain seq x y z
N SER A 1 -9.43 0.73 10.62
CA SER A 1 -9.15 1.49 11.86
C SER A 1 -8.62 2.89 11.62
N MET A 2 -7.37 3.08 11.14
CA MET A 2 -6.80 4.45 10.98
C MET A 2 -7.62 5.33 10.03
N ASP A 3 -8.06 4.76 8.90
CA ASP A 3 -8.96 5.43 7.95
C ASP A 3 -10.31 5.83 8.56
N GLN A 4 -11.02 4.85 9.13
CA GLN A 4 -12.31 5.04 9.82
C GLN A 4 -12.27 6.07 10.96
N SER A 5 -11.13 6.24 11.62
CA SER A 5 -10.94 7.24 12.68
C SER A 5 -10.46 8.60 12.18
N GLY A 6 -10.30 8.76 10.86
CA GLY A 6 -9.82 10.00 10.23
C GLY A 6 -8.35 10.30 10.52
N ASN A 7 -7.53 9.30 10.88
CA ASN A 7 -6.11 9.45 11.19
C ASN A 7 -5.24 9.53 9.92
N VAL A 8 -5.52 10.52 9.09
CA VAL A 8 -4.90 10.75 7.78
C VAL A 8 -3.64 11.63 7.86
N SER A 9 -2.83 11.65 6.80
CA SER A 9 -1.54 12.36 6.79
C SER A 9 -1.66 13.88 6.99
N SER A 10 -2.80 14.48 6.66
CA SER A 10 -3.04 15.92 6.81
C SER A 10 -3.48 16.32 8.23
N LYS A 11 -3.76 15.35 9.11
CA LYS A 11 -4.18 15.58 10.49
C LYS A 11 -3.00 15.46 11.47
N PRO A 12 -3.13 16.00 12.69
CA PRO A 12 -2.14 15.80 13.75
C PRO A 12 -1.94 14.32 14.08
N TYR A 13 -0.78 13.97 14.61
CA TYR A 13 -0.53 12.62 15.09
C TYR A 13 -1.44 12.25 16.27
N VAL A 14 -1.71 10.96 16.41
CA VAL A 14 -2.43 10.40 17.57
C VAL A 14 -1.56 9.37 18.28
N LYS A 15 -1.77 9.18 19.59
CA LYS A 15 -1.04 8.16 20.37
C LYS A 15 -1.23 6.77 19.76
N SER A 16 -0.13 6.02 19.61
CA SER A 16 -0.16 4.65 19.07
C SER A 16 -1.11 3.75 19.87
N ALA A 17 -1.16 3.92 21.19
CA ALA A 17 -2.07 3.18 22.07
C ALA A 17 -3.55 3.29 21.66
N ARG A 18 -3.99 4.45 21.14
CA ARG A 18 -5.37 4.64 20.67
C ARG A 18 -5.67 3.80 19.44
N VAL A 19 -4.74 3.77 18.48
CA VAL A 19 -4.88 2.97 17.25
C VAL A 19 -4.83 1.47 17.58
N VAL A 20 -3.90 1.06 18.44
CA VAL A 20 -3.77 -0.34 18.91
C VAL A 20 -5.06 -0.81 19.58
N GLY A 21 -5.63 0.00 20.49
CA GLY A 21 -6.89 -0.33 21.17
C GLY A 21 -8.08 -0.46 20.21
N ASP A 22 -8.21 0.44 19.23
CA ASP A 22 -9.28 0.37 18.23
C ASP A 22 -9.15 -0.87 17.32
N VAL A 23 -7.93 -1.21 16.90
CA VAL A 23 -7.66 -2.43 16.11
C VAL A 23 -8.05 -3.68 16.88
N ILE A 24 -7.63 -3.81 18.14
CA ILE A 24 -7.95 -4.98 18.97
C ILE A 24 -9.45 -5.08 19.23
N GLY A 25 -10.08 -3.95 19.57
CA GLY A 25 -11.49 -3.93 19.94
C GLY A 25 -12.41 -4.34 18.79
N LYS A 26 -12.08 -3.95 17.55
CA LYS A 26 -12.99 -4.11 16.39
C LYS A 26 -12.56 -5.15 15.38
N TYR A 27 -11.26 -5.31 15.12
CA TYR A 27 -10.79 -5.99 13.91
C TYR A 27 -9.84 -7.17 14.16
N HIS A 28 -8.97 -7.11 15.17
CA HIS A 28 -7.91 -8.10 15.37
C HIS A 28 -7.68 -8.44 16.86
N PRO A 29 -8.49 -9.33 17.46
CA PRO A 29 -8.50 -9.62 18.90
C PRO A 29 -7.37 -10.58 19.33
N HIS A 30 -6.12 -10.33 18.91
CA HIS A 30 -4.98 -11.26 19.07
C HIS A 30 -3.75 -10.64 19.78
N GLY A 31 -3.99 -9.69 20.68
CA GLY A 31 -2.96 -9.10 21.54
C GLY A 31 -2.37 -7.79 21.00
N ASP A 32 -2.01 -6.90 21.92
CA ASP A 32 -1.54 -5.54 21.62
C ASP A 32 -0.12 -5.52 21.06
N PHE A 33 0.74 -6.40 21.54
CA PHE A 33 2.14 -6.50 21.15
C PHE A 33 2.29 -6.75 19.64
N ALA A 34 1.53 -7.69 19.08
CA ALA A 34 1.59 -8.01 17.65
C ALA A 34 1.14 -6.82 16.78
N VAL A 35 0.05 -6.15 17.18
CA VAL A 35 -0.48 -4.97 16.49
C VAL A 35 0.53 -3.82 16.56
N TYR A 36 1.06 -3.53 17.74
CA TYR A 36 2.01 -2.44 17.92
C TYR A 36 3.33 -2.68 17.17
N ASN A 37 3.87 -3.90 17.19
CA ASN A 37 5.07 -4.23 16.41
C ASN A 37 4.84 -4.11 14.90
N THR A 38 3.63 -4.42 14.43
CA THR A 38 3.25 -4.21 13.02
C THR A 38 3.26 -2.73 12.67
N ILE A 39 2.68 -1.86 13.53
CA ILE A 39 2.76 -0.40 13.37
C ILE A 39 4.21 0.07 13.34
N VAL A 40 5.03 -0.39 14.30
CA VAL A 40 6.44 -0.01 14.40
C VAL A 40 7.19 -0.38 13.13
N ARG A 41 7.02 -1.61 12.64
CA ARG A 41 7.63 -2.07 11.38
C ARG A 41 7.23 -1.18 10.20
N MET A 42 5.97 -0.77 10.12
CA MET A 42 5.46 0.09 9.04
C MET A 42 5.95 1.54 9.09
N ALA A 43 6.48 1.98 10.24
CA ALA A 43 7.03 3.31 10.48
C ALA A 43 8.58 3.35 10.43
N GLN A 44 9.24 2.22 10.20
CA GLN A 44 10.70 2.14 10.16
C GLN A 44 11.24 2.30 8.71
N PRO A 45 12.07 3.31 8.43
CA PRO A 45 12.56 3.58 7.07
C PRO A 45 13.54 2.51 6.55
N PHE A 46 14.20 1.78 7.46
CA PHE A 46 15.08 0.67 7.11
C PHE A 46 14.34 -0.67 6.91
N SER A 47 13.02 -0.71 7.18
CA SER A 47 12.21 -1.93 7.13
C SER A 47 11.35 -2.02 5.88
N LEU A 48 10.67 -0.94 5.51
CA LEU A 48 9.86 -0.84 4.29
C LEU A 48 10.48 0.13 3.30
N ARG A 49 10.43 -0.20 2.00
CA ARG A 49 10.91 0.68 0.93
C ARG A 49 10.09 1.96 0.84
N TYR A 50 8.79 1.86 1.07
CA TYR A 50 7.85 2.96 1.21
C TYR A 50 7.05 2.76 2.50
N MET A 51 7.38 3.55 3.53
CA MET A 51 6.68 3.51 4.81
C MET A 51 5.19 3.79 4.63
N LEU A 52 4.36 3.09 5.41
CA LEU A 52 2.90 3.25 5.39
C LEU A 52 2.39 4.01 6.62
N VAL A 53 3.20 4.08 7.67
CA VAL A 53 2.90 4.83 8.88
C VAL A 53 3.91 5.95 9.04
N ASP A 54 3.41 7.14 9.34
CA ASP A 54 4.20 8.31 9.71
C ASP A 54 4.26 8.33 11.24
N GLY A 55 5.44 8.06 11.79
CA GLY A 55 5.66 7.90 13.22
C GLY A 55 6.47 9.04 13.82
N GLN A 56 6.03 9.54 14.98
CA GLN A 56 6.77 10.48 15.80
C GLN A 56 7.13 9.83 17.15
N GLY A 57 8.43 9.85 17.49
CA GLY A 57 8.99 9.23 18.69
C GLY A 57 10.10 8.21 18.36
N ASN A 58 10.48 7.40 19.34
CA ASN A 58 11.47 6.33 19.14
C ASN A 58 10.79 5.05 18.61
N PHE A 59 11.02 4.74 17.34
CA PHE A 59 10.53 3.54 16.64
C PHE A 59 11.60 2.45 16.50
N GLY A 60 12.66 2.51 17.31
CA GLY A 60 13.80 1.59 17.24
C GLY A 60 14.82 2.01 16.18
N SER A 61 15.85 1.18 16.03
CA SER A 61 17.02 1.48 15.19
C SER A 61 17.47 0.25 14.41
N ILE A 62 18.36 0.45 13.44
CA ILE A 62 19.04 -0.64 12.72
C ILE A 62 19.97 -1.47 13.61
N ASP A 63 20.32 -0.94 14.79
CA ASP A 63 21.08 -1.62 15.83
C ASP A 63 20.26 -2.65 16.60
N GLY A 64 18.95 -2.71 16.34
CA GLY A 64 18.03 -3.62 17.02
C GLY A 64 17.53 -3.08 18.36
N ASP A 65 17.68 -1.78 18.61
CA ASP A 65 17.06 -1.14 19.76
C ASP A 65 15.53 -1.25 19.63
N ALA A 66 14.89 -1.66 20.73
CA ALA A 66 13.44 -1.76 20.78
C ALA A 66 12.79 -0.36 20.66
N PRO A 67 11.59 -0.27 20.05
CA PRO A 67 10.82 0.96 20.05
C PRO A 67 10.43 1.35 21.49
N ALA A 68 10.16 2.64 21.72
CA ALA A 68 9.54 3.07 22.96
C ALA A 68 8.13 2.47 23.09
N ALA A 69 7.59 2.43 24.32
CA ALA A 69 6.23 1.95 24.55
C ALA A 69 5.18 2.78 23.80
N MET A 70 4.07 2.15 23.39
CA MET A 70 2.97 2.75 22.58
C MET A 70 2.29 3.99 23.19
N ARG A 71 2.55 4.29 24.47
CA ARG A 71 2.10 5.52 25.16
C ARG A 71 2.98 6.74 24.85
N TYR A 72 4.21 6.52 24.39
CA TYR A 72 5.17 7.58 24.07
C TYR A 72 5.27 7.85 22.57
N THR A 73 4.90 6.89 21.72
CA THR A 73 4.91 7.06 20.26
C THR A 73 3.56 7.57 19.76
N GLU A 74 3.62 8.31 18.67
CA GLU A 74 2.46 8.85 17.97
C GLU A 74 2.55 8.50 16.49
N VAL A 75 1.39 8.28 15.86
CA VAL A 75 1.30 7.81 14.47
C VAL A 75 0.16 8.46 13.72
N ARG A 76 0.33 8.58 12.42
CA ARG A 76 -0.73 8.85 11.43
C ARG A 76 -0.41 8.11 10.13
N MET A 77 -1.34 8.09 9.18
CA MET A 77 -1.05 7.50 7.87
C MET A 77 -0.02 8.33 7.09
N GLN A 78 0.85 7.67 6.33
CA GLN A 78 1.62 8.33 5.27
C GLN A 78 0.67 8.72 4.12
N LYS A 79 1.06 9.71 3.31
CA LYS A 79 0.28 10.10 2.11
C LYS A 79 0.04 8.91 1.17
N ILE A 80 1.09 8.10 0.96
CA ILE A 80 1.02 6.91 0.08
C ILE A 80 -0.01 5.88 0.56
N THR A 81 -0.26 5.80 1.87
CA THR A 81 -1.24 4.87 2.46
C THR A 81 -2.66 5.25 2.09
N GLN A 82 -2.96 6.53 1.88
CA GLN A 82 -4.28 6.98 1.43
C GLN A 82 -4.57 6.52 0.00
N GLU A 83 -3.55 6.42 -0.86
CA GLU A 83 -3.69 5.87 -2.22
C GLU A 83 -4.00 4.36 -2.22
N LEU A 84 -3.72 3.66 -1.13
CA LEU A 84 -4.15 2.26 -0.96
C LEU A 84 -5.65 2.15 -0.66
N LEU A 85 -6.26 3.20 -0.13
CA LEU A 85 -7.64 3.23 0.39
C LEU A 85 -8.60 4.07 -0.47
N THR A 86 -8.12 4.65 -1.56
CA THR A 86 -8.92 5.58 -2.36
C THR A 86 -10.14 4.89 -2.98
N ASP A 87 -11.29 5.56 -2.92
CA ASP A 87 -12.59 5.09 -3.43
C ASP A 87 -13.17 3.88 -2.67
N LEU A 88 -12.71 3.60 -1.45
CA LEU A 88 -13.24 2.51 -0.60
C LEU A 88 -14.71 2.72 -0.22
N ASP A 89 -15.16 3.96 -0.14
CA ASP A 89 -16.54 4.38 0.17
C ASP A 89 -17.52 4.23 -1.01
N LYS A 90 -17.05 3.79 -2.19
CA LYS A 90 -17.82 3.72 -3.44
C LYS A 90 -18.14 2.30 -3.89
N GLU A 91 -18.37 1.39 -2.94
CA GLU A 91 -18.71 -0.02 -3.21
C GLU A 91 -17.71 -0.73 -4.16
N THR A 92 -16.44 -0.35 -4.08
CA THR A 92 -15.40 -0.81 -5.01
C THR A 92 -14.82 -2.18 -4.69
N VAL A 93 -15.08 -2.68 -3.48
CA VAL A 93 -14.62 -3.97 -2.98
C VAL A 93 -15.71 -4.60 -2.12
N ASP A 94 -15.62 -5.90 -1.94
CA ASP A 94 -16.53 -6.63 -1.05
C ASP A 94 -16.08 -6.48 0.41
N PHE A 95 -17.05 -6.64 1.31
CA PHE A 95 -16.84 -6.54 2.74
C PHE A 95 -17.36 -7.80 3.44
N SER A 96 -16.55 -8.33 4.35
CA SER A 96 -16.94 -9.41 5.25
C SER A 96 -17.16 -8.90 6.67
N PRO A 97 -18.05 -9.52 7.46
CA PRO A 97 -18.20 -9.19 8.87
C PRO A 97 -16.91 -9.48 9.65
N ASN A 98 -16.67 -8.68 10.69
CA ASN A 98 -15.62 -8.95 11.67
C ASN A 98 -15.97 -10.16 12.57
N TYR A 99 -15.11 -10.44 13.56
CA TYR A 99 -15.21 -11.63 14.41
C TYR A 99 -16.50 -11.75 15.24
N ASP A 100 -17.19 -10.64 15.54
CA ASP A 100 -18.46 -10.61 16.29
C ASP A 100 -19.67 -10.13 15.46
N GLY A 101 -19.48 -9.92 14.16
CA GLY A 101 -20.52 -9.53 13.21
C GLY A 101 -21.04 -8.10 13.34
N LYS A 102 -20.39 -7.24 14.12
CA LYS A 102 -20.84 -5.84 14.35
C LYS A 102 -20.21 -4.82 13.42
N GLU A 103 -19.06 -5.14 12.85
CA GLU A 103 -18.31 -4.25 11.96
C GLU A 103 -18.06 -4.96 10.63
N MET A 104 -17.92 -4.18 9.55
CA MET A 104 -17.58 -4.70 8.23
C MET A 104 -16.11 -4.42 7.91
N ILE A 105 -15.44 -5.38 7.26
CA ILE A 105 -14.02 -5.32 6.90
C ILE A 105 -13.90 -5.52 5.39
N PRO A 106 -13.20 -4.64 4.65
CA PRO A 106 -12.99 -4.87 3.24
C PRO A 106 -12.10 -6.10 3.02
N ASP A 107 -12.50 -6.99 2.11
CA ASP A 107 -11.78 -8.24 1.83
C ASP A 107 -10.44 -7.97 1.15
N VAL A 108 -10.41 -6.94 0.29
CA VAL A 108 -9.22 -6.40 -0.38
C VAL A 108 -9.29 -4.87 -0.38
N LEU A 109 -8.17 -4.20 -0.64
CA LEU A 109 -8.14 -2.74 -0.76
C LEU A 109 -8.25 -2.30 -2.23
N PRO A 110 -8.97 -1.19 -2.55
CA PRO A 110 -9.06 -0.62 -3.90
C PRO A 110 -7.78 0.14 -4.31
N THR A 111 -6.62 -0.44 -3.97
CA THR A 111 -5.31 0.21 -4.08
C THR A 111 -4.99 0.66 -5.49
N LYS A 112 -4.38 1.83 -5.62
CA LYS A 112 -3.78 2.32 -6.87
C LYS A 112 -2.29 1.95 -7.01
N ILE A 113 -1.72 1.31 -5.99
CA ILE A 113 -0.29 1.02 -5.90
C ILE A 113 -0.09 -0.50 -5.86
N PRO A 114 0.83 -1.07 -6.67
CA PRO A 114 1.20 -2.48 -6.63
C PRO A 114 2.07 -2.80 -5.40
N ALA A 115 1.47 -2.64 -4.21
CA ALA A 115 2.17 -2.66 -2.92
C ALA A 115 2.92 -3.97 -2.64
N LEU A 116 2.43 -5.10 -3.17
CA LEU A 116 3.09 -6.41 -3.04
C LEU A 116 4.50 -6.42 -3.63
N LEU A 117 4.69 -5.84 -4.82
CA LEU A 117 6.00 -5.73 -5.46
C LEU A 117 6.84 -4.62 -4.84
N VAL A 118 6.20 -3.47 -4.60
CA VAL A 118 6.86 -2.24 -4.17
C VAL A 118 7.46 -2.37 -2.76
N ASN A 119 6.73 -2.95 -1.82
CA ASN A 119 7.20 -3.14 -0.44
C ASN A 119 7.66 -4.57 -0.14
N GLY A 120 7.32 -5.54 -0.99
CA GLY A 120 7.61 -6.95 -0.74
C GLY A 120 6.79 -7.54 0.41
N SER A 121 7.04 -8.81 0.70
CA SER A 121 6.45 -9.51 1.85
C SER A 121 7.30 -10.72 2.20
N SER A 122 7.34 -11.07 3.48
CA SER A 122 8.00 -12.27 3.97
C SER A 122 7.09 -12.94 5.00
N GLY A 123 6.86 -14.24 4.85
CA GLY A 123 6.00 -14.99 5.77
C GLY A 123 6.20 -16.49 5.65
N ILE A 124 5.93 -17.19 6.76
CA ILE A 124 5.99 -18.65 6.84
C ILE A 124 4.63 -19.12 7.34
N ALA A 125 3.99 -20.00 6.58
CA ALA A 125 2.74 -20.67 6.92
C ALA A 125 2.98 -22.17 7.06
N VAL A 126 1.94 -22.92 7.43
CA VAL A 126 2.04 -24.39 7.50
C VAL A 126 2.25 -24.95 6.10
N GLY A 127 3.45 -25.48 5.83
CA GLY A 127 3.81 -26.12 4.56
C GLY A 127 4.25 -25.18 3.43
N MET A 128 4.25 -23.86 3.64
CA MET A 128 4.63 -22.88 2.61
C MET A 128 5.35 -21.68 3.20
N ALA A 129 6.12 -20.99 2.37
CA ALA A 129 6.74 -19.71 2.72
C ALA A 129 6.63 -18.76 1.54
N THR A 130 6.71 -17.46 1.81
CA THR A 130 6.83 -16.40 0.80
C THR A 130 7.96 -15.47 1.20
N ASN A 131 8.70 -14.98 0.20
CA ASN A 131 9.76 -14.00 0.40
C ASN A 131 9.95 -13.21 -0.90
N ILE A 132 9.29 -12.06 -0.99
CA ILE A 132 9.27 -11.16 -2.14
C ILE A 132 10.07 -9.91 -1.75
N PRO A 133 11.15 -9.58 -2.47
CA PRO A 133 11.92 -8.38 -2.17
C PRO A 133 11.17 -7.12 -2.65
N PRO A 134 11.43 -5.95 -2.03
CA PRO A 134 10.88 -4.68 -2.48
C PRO A 134 11.43 -4.26 -3.85
N HIS A 135 10.70 -3.40 -4.55
CA HIS A 135 11.04 -2.86 -5.87
C HIS A 135 10.77 -1.36 -5.91
N ASN A 136 11.40 -0.69 -6.88
CA ASN A 136 11.19 0.73 -7.10
C ASN A 136 9.78 0.99 -7.67
N LEU A 137 9.04 1.93 -7.08
CA LEU A 137 7.68 2.24 -7.51
C LEU A 137 7.59 2.70 -8.97
N ASN A 138 8.52 3.54 -9.43
CA ASN A 138 8.47 4.06 -10.79
C ASN A 138 8.72 2.96 -11.81
N GLU A 139 9.69 2.08 -11.54
CA GLU A 139 9.99 0.92 -12.39
C GLU A 139 8.81 -0.04 -12.48
N VAL A 140 8.19 -0.36 -11.34
CA VAL A 140 7.00 -1.23 -11.32
C VAL A 140 5.85 -0.59 -12.09
N LEU A 141 5.59 0.70 -11.90
CA LEU A 141 4.55 1.41 -12.66
C LEU A 141 4.85 1.44 -14.17
N ASN A 142 6.10 1.66 -14.57
CA ASN A 142 6.51 1.56 -15.97
C ASN A 142 6.26 0.17 -16.53
N GLY A 143 6.56 -0.90 -15.78
CA GLY A 143 6.23 -2.27 -16.15
C GLY A 143 4.72 -2.52 -16.29
N CYS A 144 3.91 -1.96 -15.39
CA CYS A 144 2.45 -2.02 -15.51
C CYS A 144 1.94 -1.30 -16.76
N LEU A 145 2.47 -0.11 -17.08
CA LEU A 145 2.11 0.64 -18.29
C LEU A 145 2.50 -0.14 -19.55
N ALA A 146 3.71 -0.69 -19.60
CA ALA A 146 4.17 -1.52 -20.72
C ALA A 146 3.29 -2.77 -20.92
N TYR A 147 2.83 -3.40 -19.83
CA TYR A 147 1.87 -4.50 -19.90
C TYR A 147 0.50 -4.07 -20.43
N ILE A 148 0.01 -2.88 -20.04
CA ILE A 148 -1.26 -2.34 -20.55
C ILE A 148 -1.17 -2.05 -22.05
N GLU A 149 -0.02 -1.55 -22.52
CA GLU A 149 0.22 -1.29 -23.95
C GLU A 149 0.36 -2.58 -24.75
N ASN A 150 0.92 -3.64 -24.15
CA ASN A 150 1.09 -4.94 -24.78
C ASN A 150 0.91 -6.09 -23.76
N GLU A 151 -0.29 -6.67 -23.71
CA GLU A 151 -0.58 -7.81 -22.82
C GLU A 151 0.29 -9.05 -23.12
N GLN A 152 0.86 -9.15 -24.33
CA GLN A 152 1.77 -10.22 -24.74
C GLN A 152 3.24 -9.95 -24.43
N ILE A 153 3.56 -8.83 -23.73
CA ILE A 153 4.93 -8.50 -23.31
C ILE A 153 5.58 -9.69 -22.59
N THR A 154 6.83 -9.96 -22.96
CA THR A 154 7.62 -11.05 -22.40
C THR A 154 8.23 -10.67 -21.06
N ILE A 155 8.73 -11.66 -20.30
CA ILE A 155 9.44 -11.37 -19.05
C ILE A 155 10.71 -10.56 -19.32
N GLU A 156 11.42 -10.86 -20.42
CA GLU A 156 12.64 -10.18 -20.84
C GLU A 156 12.42 -8.70 -21.14
N GLU A 157 11.30 -8.36 -21.79
CA GLU A 157 10.91 -6.98 -22.05
C GLU A 157 10.49 -6.29 -20.75
N LEU A 158 9.71 -6.94 -19.88
CA LEU A 158 9.38 -6.41 -18.55
C LEU A 158 10.62 -6.11 -17.72
N MET A 159 11.68 -6.93 -17.83
CA MET A 159 12.95 -6.72 -17.14
C MET A 159 13.74 -5.51 -17.64
N GLN A 160 13.41 -4.95 -18.81
CA GLN A 160 13.98 -3.67 -19.24
C GLN A 160 13.39 -2.50 -18.44
N HIS A 161 12.15 -2.64 -17.97
CA HIS A 161 11.48 -1.66 -17.11
C HIS A 161 11.74 -1.89 -15.62
N ILE A 162 11.84 -3.17 -15.21
CA ILE A 162 12.07 -3.60 -13.83
C ILE A 162 13.37 -4.43 -13.79
N PRO A 163 14.55 -3.79 -13.71
CA PRO A 163 15.83 -4.47 -13.80
C PRO A 163 16.12 -5.40 -12.62
N GLY A 164 15.54 -5.11 -11.45
CA GLY A 164 15.76 -5.90 -10.24
C GLY A 164 15.08 -5.31 -9.00
N PRO A 165 15.32 -5.92 -7.82
CA PRO A 165 14.84 -5.40 -6.54
C PRO A 165 15.49 -4.08 -6.10
N ASP A 166 14.80 -3.32 -5.26
CA ASP A 166 15.25 -2.05 -4.67
C ASP A 166 15.05 -2.07 -3.14
N PHE A 167 16.13 -2.33 -2.40
CA PHE A 167 16.08 -2.47 -0.94
C PHE A 167 16.13 -1.12 -0.22
N PRO A 168 15.41 -0.94 0.91
CA PRO A 168 15.44 0.31 1.69
C PRO A 168 16.83 0.67 2.25
N THR A 169 17.73 -0.30 2.36
CA THR A 169 19.09 -0.12 2.89
C THR A 169 20.15 -0.03 1.78
N ALA A 170 19.73 0.13 0.52
CA ALA A 170 20.59 0.10 -0.66
C ALA A 170 21.38 -1.22 -0.78
N ALA A 171 22.71 -1.18 -0.68
CA ALA A 171 23.64 -2.29 -0.87
C ALA A 171 23.81 -2.71 -2.35
N ILE A 172 24.60 -3.76 -2.58
CA ILE A 172 24.96 -4.25 -3.92
C ILE A 172 24.34 -5.61 -4.16
N ILE A 173 23.54 -5.74 -5.21
CA ILE A 173 23.04 -7.04 -5.67
C ILE A 173 24.04 -7.66 -6.63
N ASN A 174 24.51 -8.86 -6.31
CA ASN A 174 25.39 -9.67 -7.15
C ASN A 174 24.64 -10.88 -7.71
N GLY A 175 24.68 -11.03 -9.03
CA GLY A 175 24.12 -12.18 -9.76
C GLY A 175 22.77 -11.88 -10.41
N ARG A 176 22.81 -11.54 -11.70
CA ARG A 176 21.62 -11.23 -12.52
C ARG A 176 20.73 -12.44 -12.80
N LYS A 177 21.35 -13.62 -13.03
CA LYS A 177 20.63 -14.86 -13.35
C LYS A 177 19.59 -15.23 -12.30
N GLY A 178 19.89 -15.02 -11.02
CA GLY A 178 18.95 -15.31 -9.92
C GLY A 178 17.70 -14.43 -9.94
N ILE A 179 17.81 -13.20 -10.44
CA ILE A 179 16.69 -12.28 -10.66
C ILE A 179 15.86 -12.78 -11.85
N GLU A 180 16.52 -13.10 -12.97
CA GLU A 180 15.87 -13.63 -14.18
C GLU A 180 15.07 -14.91 -13.89
N ASP A 181 15.67 -15.86 -13.17
CA ASP A 181 15.00 -17.11 -12.76
C ASP A 181 13.79 -16.81 -11.87
N ALA A 182 13.93 -15.89 -10.92
CA ALA A 182 12.83 -15.47 -10.03
C ALA A 182 11.68 -14.82 -10.79
N TYR A 183 11.98 -13.92 -11.73
CA TYR A 183 10.93 -13.23 -12.49
C TYR A 183 10.23 -14.13 -13.49
N ARG A 184 10.90 -15.18 -14.00
CA ARG A 184 10.28 -16.17 -14.89
C ARG A 184 9.44 -17.21 -14.15
N THR A 185 9.91 -17.67 -13.00
CA THR A 185 9.37 -18.87 -12.33
C THR A 185 8.74 -18.60 -10.96
N GLY A 186 8.93 -17.42 -10.41
CA GLY A 186 8.59 -17.07 -9.03
C GLY A 186 9.63 -17.48 -8.00
N ARG A 187 10.73 -18.16 -8.40
CA ARG A 187 11.79 -18.62 -7.49
C ARG A 187 13.17 -18.29 -8.00
N GLY A 188 14.03 -17.78 -7.12
CA GLY A 188 15.42 -17.50 -7.45
C GLY A 188 16.24 -17.14 -6.24
N LYS A 189 17.54 -16.96 -6.45
CA LYS A 189 18.50 -16.70 -5.37
C LYS A 189 19.45 -15.60 -5.79
N VAL A 190 19.54 -14.54 -4.99
CA VAL A 190 20.44 -13.42 -5.25
C VAL A 190 21.34 -13.19 -4.05
N TYR A 191 22.55 -12.70 -4.30
CA TYR A 191 23.47 -12.29 -3.23
C TYR A 191 23.34 -10.79 -3.03
N VAL A 192 23.18 -10.36 -1.78
CA VAL A 192 23.15 -8.95 -1.40
C VAL A 192 24.38 -8.69 -0.54
N ARG A 193 25.22 -7.77 -0.99
CA ARG A 193 26.54 -7.46 -0.43
C ARG A 193 26.57 -6.03 0.09
N ALA A 194 27.13 -5.84 1.28
CA ALA A 194 27.42 -4.54 1.86
C ALA A 194 28.29 -3.70 0.91
N LYS A 195 28.10 -2.38 0.93
CA LYS A 195 28.98 -1.47 0.21
C LYS A 195 30.13 -1.07 1.12
N ALA A 196 31.34 -1.44 0.73
CA ALA A 196 32.55 -1.12 1.46
C ALA A 196 33.71 -0.79 0.52
N SER A 197 34.57 0.12 0.94
CA SER A 197 35.81 0.54 0.27
C SER A 197 37.01 0.28 1.16
N VAL A 198 38.16 -0.05 0.55
CA VAL A 198 39.46 0.02 1.23
C VAL A 198 40.03 1.41 0.99
N GLU A 199 40.38 2.11 2.06
CA GLU A 199 40.89 3.47 2.02
C GLU A 199 42.24 3.55 2.73
N THR A 200 43.13 4.41 2.25
CA THR A 200 44.42 4.68 2.91
C THR A 200 44.33 5.99 3.66
N THR A 201 44.55 5.93 4.97
CA THR A 201 44.62 7.11 5.84
C THR A 201 45.84 7.98 5.51
N SER A 202 45.83 9.24 5.95
CA SER A 202 46.98 10.17 5.80
C SER A 202 48.27 9.66 6.45
N LYS A 203 48.16 8.72 7.40
CA LYS A 203 49.29 8.06 8.08
C LYS A 203 49.79 6.81 7.33
N GLY A 204 49.25 6.51 6.15
CA GLY A 204 49.63 5.35 5.33
C GLY A 204 49.05 4.01 5.80
N ARG A 205 48.11 4.01 6.75
CA ARG A 205 47.40 2.79 7.18
C ARG A 205 46.15 2.56 6.34
N GLU A 206 45.91 1.30 5.96
CA GLU A 206 44.66 0.89 5.32
C GLU A 206 43.54 0.72 6.35
N GLN A 207 42.32 1.05 5.93
CA GLN A 207 41.09 0.81 6.66
C GLN A 207 39.99 0.38 5.69
N ILE A 208 39.06 -0.46 6.15
CA ILE A 208 37.84 -0.76 5.42
C ILE A 208 36.74 0.15 5.97
N VAL A 209 36.03 0.86 5.09
CA VAL A 209 34.90 1.71 5.43
C VAL A 209 33.62 1.09 4.86
N VAL A 210 32.71 0.65 5.72
CA VAL A 210 31.41 0.09 5.35
C VAL A 210 30.34 1.17 5.45
N THR A 211 29.63 1.43 4.35
CA THR A 211 28.67 2.54 4.22
C THR A 211 27.22 2.09 4.05
N GLU A 212 26.99 0.86 3.57
CA GLU A 212 25.66 0.30 3.38
C GLU A 212 25.68 -1.19 3.78
N LEU A 213 24.61 -1.66 4.42
CA LEU A 213 24.46 -3.07 4.84
C LEU A 213 23.34 -3.76 4.05
N PRO A 214 23.42 -5.09 3.85
CA PRO A 214 22.32 -5.84 3.25
C PRO A 214 21.01 -5.71 4.05
N TYR A 215 19.89 -5.88 3.35
CA TYR A 215 18.56 -5.80 3.95
C TYR A 215 18.39 -6.80 5.12
N GLN A 216 17.75 -6.36 6.20
CA GLN A 216 17.51 -7.12 7.44
C GLN A 216 18.77 -7.56 8.22
N VAL A 217 19.95 -7.00 7.92
CA VAL A 217 21.15 -7.22 8.72
C VAL A 217 21.19 -6.24 9.89
N ASN A 218 21.31 -6.78 11.10
CA ASN A 218 21.49 -5.98 12.32
C ASN A 218 22.97 -5.57 12.44
N LYS A 219 23.22 -4.26 12.53
CA LYS A 219 24.58 -3.69 12.54
C LYS A 219 25.39 -4.13 13.78
N LYS A 220 24.79 -4.05 14.97
CA LYS A 220 25.44 -4.45 16.22
C LYS A 220 25.85 -5.92 16.21
N ASN A 221 24.95 -6.82 15.81
CA ASN A 221 25.23 -8.26 15.70
C ASN A 221 26.34 -8.54 14.68
N LEU A 222 26.37 -7.80 13.57
CA LEU A 222 27.45 -7.90 12.59
C LEU A 222 28.80 -7.54 13.21
N ILE A 223 28.90 -6.41 13.92
CA ILE A 223 30.14 -5.96 14.57
C ILE A 223 30.59 -6.98 15.63
N GLU A 224 29.66 -7.46 16.47
CA GLU A 224 29.93 -8.51 17.46
C GLU A 224 30.47 -9.78 16.79
N LYS A 225 29.89 -10.19 15.65
CA LYS A 225 30.35 -11.36 14.90
C LYS A 225 31.74 -11.16 14.30
N ILE A 226 32.05 -9.98 13.78
CA ILE A 226 33.39 -9.67 13.28
C ILE A 226 34.40 -9.74 14.42
N ALA A 227 34.09 -9.16 15.59
CA ALA A 227 34.96 -9.22 16.77
C ALA A 227 35.19 -10.65 17.27
N GLU A 228 34.15 -11.51 17.23
CA GLU A 228 34.27 -12.95 17.51
C GLU A 228 35.24 -13.63 16.53
N LEU A 229 35.06 -13.43 15.22
CA LEU A 229 35.93 -14.03 14.19
C LEU A 229 37.40 -13.60 14.31
N VAL A 230 37.66 -12.35 14.72
CA VAL A 230 39.01 -11.85 14.98
C VAL A 230 39.60 -12.49 16.23
N ARG A 231 38.83 -12.62 17.30
CA ARG A 231 39.26 -13.27 18.55
C ARG A 231 39.61 -14.74 18.33
N ASP A 232 38.81 -15.44 17.54
CA ASP A 232 39.00 -16.85 17.20
C ASP A 232 40.07 -17.09 16.13
N LYS A 233 40.74 -16.01 15.66
CA LYS A 233 41.74 -16.03 14.58
C LYS A 233 41.23 -16.65 13.27
N ARG A 234 39.92 -16.61 13.05
CA ARG A 234 39.30 -17.02 11.78
C ARG A 234 39.43 -15.93 10.72
N VAL A 235 39.49 -14.67 11.15
CA VAL A 235 39.83 -13.52 10.32
C VAL A 235 41.05 -12.84 10.95
N GLU A 236 42.15 -12.81 10.22
CA GLU A 236 43.36 -12.08 10.63
C GLU A 236 43.46 -10.72 9.92
N GLY A 237 44.39 -9.89 10.36
CA GLY A 237 44.66 -8.60 9.71
C GLY A 237 43.82 -7.40 10.18
N ILE A 238 42.90 -7.58 11.13
CA ILE A 238 42.11 -6.48 11.73
C ILE A 238 42.77 -6.01 13.03
N SER A 239 42.96 -4.69 13.21
CA SER A 239 43.48 -4.09 14.45
C SER A 239 42.37 -3.60 15.38
N SER A 240 41.37 -2.88 14.85
CA SER A 240 40.22 -2.37 15.61
C SER A 240 38.98 -2.27 14.71
N ILE A 241 37.82 -2.16 15.36
CA ILE A 241 36.52 -1.97 14.70
C ILE A 241 35.82 -0.85 15.46
N GLU A 242 35.42 0.19 14.74
CA GLU A 242 34.82 1.39 15.31
C GLU A 242 33.54 1.74 14.53
N ASP A 243 32.48 2.08 15.25
CA ASP A 243 31.20 2.49 14.65
C ASP A 243 31.01 4.00 14.80
N TYR A 244 31.09 4.69 13.67
CA TYR A 244 30.88 6.12 13.53
C TYR A 244 29.52 6.46 12.89
N SER A 245 28.60 5.48 12.84
CA SER A 245 27.27 5.70 12.28
C SER A 245 26.51 6.76 13.07
N ASP A 246 25.80 7.61 12.34
CA ASP A 246 24.96 8.66 12.90
C ASP A 246 23.59 8.69 12.20
N LYS A 247 22.83 9.78 12.38
CA LYS A 247 21.53 9.94 11.71
C LYS A 247 21.66 10.09 10.18
N LYS A 248 22.85 10.38 9.65
CA LYS A 248 23.09 10.58 8.21
C LYS A 248 23.42 9.29 7.49
N GLY A 249 23.92 8.27 8.19
CA GLY A 249 24.19 6.98 7.56
C GLY A 249 25.04 6.04 8.40
N ILE A 250 25.30 4.86 7.82
CA ILE A 250 26.17 3.83 8.40
C ILE A 250 27.62 4.20 8.08
N SER A 251 28.49 4.09 9.09
CA SER A 251 29.94 4.24 8.93
C SER A 251 30.65 3.31 9.91
N ILE A 252 30.97 2.10 9.45
CA ILE A 252 31.76 1.15 10.24
C ILE A 252 33.18 1.17 9.69
N VAL A 253 34.13 1.52 10.54
CA VAL A 253 35.55 1.60 10.19
C VAL A 253 36.26 0.40 10.81
N ILE A 254 36.92 -0.38 9.96
CA ILE A 254 37.72 -1.53 10.36
C ILE A 254 39.17 -1.23 10.01
N GLU A 255 39.99 -0.95 11.02
CA GLU A 255 41.41 -0.67 10.80
C GLU A 255 42.17 -1.97 10.47
N ILE A 256 43.07 -1.89 9.48
CA ILE A 256 43.88 -3.01 9.02
C ILE A 256 45.28 -2.93 9.63
N LYS A 257 45.80 -4.10 10.04
CA LYS A 257 47.18 -4.23 10.55
C LYS A 257 48.18 -3.94 9.42
N ASN A 258 49.31 -3.31 9.76
CA ASN A 258 50.37 -2.95 8.81
C ASN A 258 50.90 -4.11 7.95
N ASN A 259 50.73 -5.36 8.37
CA ASN A 259 51.20 -6.56 7.68
C ASN A 259 50.09 -7.33 6.95
N ALA A 260 48.91 -6.73 6.79
CA ALA A 260 47.77 -7.32 6.10
C ALA A 260 47.33 -6.44 4.92
N VAL A 261 46.68 -7.07 3.94
CA VAL A 261 46.14 -6.40 2.74
C VAL A 261 44.64 -6.25 2.92
N GLY A 262 44.13 -5.02 2.91
CA GLY A 262 42.73 -4.70 3.20
C GLY A 262 41.75 -5.41 2.27
N GLU A 263 42.08 -5.57 0.99
CA GLU A 263 41.22 -6.29 0.03
C GLU A 263 41.03 -7.77 0.39
N VAL A 264 42.08 -8.43 0.90
CA VAL A 264 42.01 -9.85 1.32
C VAL A 264 41.14 -9.97 2.57
N VAL A 265 41.33 -9.07 3.53
CA VAL A 265 40.50 -9.01 4.75
C VAL A 265 39.03 -8.76 4.38
N LEU A 266 38.76 -7.80 3.50
CA LEU A 266 37.40 -7.49 3.04
C LEU A 266 36.73 -8.69 2.36
N ASN A 267 37.44 -9.41 1.50
CA ASN A 267 36.92 -10.63 0.87
C ASN A 267 36.60 -11.73 1.91
N ASN A 268 37.45 -11.90 2.92
CA ASN A 268 37.18 -12.83 4.03
C ASN A 268 35.95 -12.39 4.84
N LEU A 269 35.79 -11.09 5.09
CA LEU A 269 34.60 -10.55 5.75
C LEU A 269 33.33 -10.82 4.94
N TYR A 270 33.35 -10.62 3.62
CA TYR A 270 32.20 -10.99 2.77
C TYR A 270 31.88 -12.49 2.82
N ALA A 271 32.89 -13.36 2.91
CA ALA A 271 32.67 -14.80 2.95
C ALA A 271 32.16 -15.32 4.30
N LEU A 272 32.57 -14.69 5.41
CA LEU A 272 32.37 -15.23 6.76
C LEU A 272 31.36 -14.47 7.61
N THR A 273 30.84 -13.34 7.12
CA THR A 273 29.94 -12.46 7.88
C THR A 273 28.67 -12.13 7.09
N GLN A 274 27.72 -11.47 7.76
CA GLN A 274 26.52 -10.95 7.12
C GLN A 274 26.77 -9.69 6.26
N MET A 275 28.03 -9.29 6.04
CA MET A 275 28.37 -8.34 4.98
C MET A 275 28.01 -8.87 3.58
N GLN A 276 27.82 -10.18 3.43
CA GLN A 276 27.13 -10.73 2.26
C GLN A 276 26.11 -11.77 2.69
N VAL A 277 24.86 -11.57 2.27
CA VAL A 277 23.77 -12.51 2.54
C VAL A 277 23.19 -13.03 1.25
N THR A 278 22.54 -14.18 1.34
CA THR A 278 21.67 -14.67 0.28
C THR A 278 20.25 -14.19 0.55
N PHE A 279 19.60 -13.62 -0.46
CA PHE A 279 18.16 -13.45 -0.48
C PHE A 279 17.52 -14.53 -1.37
N GLY A 280 16.74 -15.44 -0.75
CA GLY A 280 15.96 -16.45 -1.47
C GLY A 280 14.60 -15.89 -1.87
N ILE A 281 14.42 -15.60 -3.16
CA ILE A 281 13.16 -15.09 -3.71
C ILE A 281 12.19 -16.27 -3.86
N ASN A 282 10.99 -16.12 -3.30
CA ASN A 282 9.90 -17.08 -3.44
C ASN A 282 8.57 -16.32 -3.46
N MET A 283 8.05 -16.08 -4.67
CA MET A 283 6.87 -15.26 -4.93
C MET A 283 5.58 -16.06 -4.79
N VAL A 284 5.21 -16.34 -3.54
CA VAL A 284 3.94 -17.02 -3.21
C VAL A 284 2.95 -16.00 -2.68
N ALA A 285 1.74 -16.00 -3.24
CA ALA A 285 0.62 -15.17 -2.80
C ALA A 285 -0.70 -15.96 -2.91
N LEU A 286 -1.80 -15.39 -2.44
CA LEU A 286 -3.13 -15.99 -2.56
C LEU A 286 -3.79 -15.56 -3.86
N ASP A 287 -4.33 -16.53 -4.58
CA ASP A 287 -5.21 -16.36 -5.74
C ASP A 287 -6.56 -16.99 -5.40
N HIS A 288 -7.62 -16.19 -5.27
CA HIS A 288 -8.94 -16.66 -4.89
C HIS A 288 -8.91 -17.58 -3.63
N GLY A 289 -8.15 -17.15 -2.61
CA GLY A 289 -7.97 -17.88 -1.36
C GLY A 289 -7.00 -19.07 -1.41
N GLN A 290 -6.45 -19.41 -2.58
CA GLN A 290 -5.50 -20.52 -2.72
C GLN A 290 -4.06 -20.03 -2.90
N PRO A 291 -3.09 -20.61 -2.20
CA PRO A 291 -1.69 -20.24 -2.35
C PRO A 291 -1.15 -20.71 -3.69
N LYS A 292 -0.56 -19.78 -4.46
CA LYS A 292 0.07 -20.06 -5.76
C LYS A 292 1.42 -19.38 -5.86
N ILE A 293 2.30 -19.96 -6.67
CA ILE A 293 3.56 -19.33 -7.09
C ILE A 293 3.23 -18.45 -8.29
N PHE A 294 3.71 -17.22 -8.25
CA PHE A 294 3.55 -16.25 -9.33
C PHE A 294 4.91 -15.87 -9.91
N ASN A 295 4.96 -15.69 -11.22
CA ASN A 295 6.04 -14.97 -11.87
C ASN A 295 5.76 -13.46 -11.91
N LEU A 296 6.72 -12.64 -12.39
CA LEU A 296 6.58 -11.18 -12.38
C LEU A 296 5.37 -10.70 -13.21
N LYS A 297 5.20 -11.25 -14.41
CA LYS A 297 4.10 -10.88 -15.31
C LYS A 297 2.73 -11.17 -14.69
N GLN A 298 2.57 -12.33 -14.06
CA GLN A 298 1.30 -12.73 -13.43
C GLN A 298 0.93 -11.81 -12.26
N ILE A 299 1.90 -11.32 -11.48
CA ILE A 299 1.63 -10.34 -10.42
C ILE A 299 1.15 -9.00 -11.01
N ILE A 300 1.81 -8.53 -12.08
CA ILE A 300 1.42 -7.30 -12.79
C ILE A 300 0.02 -7.45 -13.40
N GLU A 301 -0.24 -8.55 -14.09
CA GLU A 301 -1.54 -8.88 -14.67
C GLU A 301 -2.64 -8.88 -13.59
N ALA A 302 -2.44 -9.58 -12.47
CA ALA A 302 -3.40 -9.62 -11.37
C ALA A 302 -3.69 -8.21 -10.81
N PHE A 303 -2.66 -7.38 -10.66
CA PHE A 303 -2.83 -5.99 -10.23
C PHE A 303 -3.64 -5.16 -11.24
N VAL A 304 -3.35 -5.27 -12.54
CA VAL A 304 -4.07 -4.54 -13.60
C VAL A 304 -5.52 -5.00 -13.68
N MET A 305 -5.79 -6.31 -13.56
CA MET A 305 -7.16 -6.84 -13.54
C MET A 305 -7.95 -6.35 -12.32
N HIS A 306 -7.34 -6.35 -11.13
CA HIS A 306 -7.94 -5.74 -9.94
C HIS A 306 -8.27 -4.26 -10.16
N ARG A 307 -7.37 -3.49 -10.79
CA ARG A 307 -7.63 -2.09 -11.13
C ARG A 307 -8.80 -1.92 -12.10
N ARG A 308 -8.95 -2.80 -13.10
CA ARG A 308 -10.10 -2.77 -14.02
C ARG A 308 -11.41 -3.00 -13.29
N GLU A 309 -11.46 -3.98 -12.39
CA GLU A 309 -12.65 -4.27 -11.59
C GLU A 309 -13.02 -3.08 -10.69
N VAL A 310 -12.07 -2.56 -9.91
CA VAL A 310 -12.28 -1.41 -9.01
C VAL A 310 -12.79 -0.19 -9.78
N VAL A 311 -12.19 0.14 -10.93
CA VAL A 311 -12.64 1.28 -11.76
C VAL A 311 -14.04 1.03 -12.31
N THR A 312 -14.34 -0.17 -12.77
CA THR A 312 -15.67 -0.52 -13.29
C THR A 312 -16.74 -0.37 -12.20
N ARG A 313 -16.52 -0.96 -11.01
CA ARG A 313 -17.43 -0.84 -9.87
C ARG A 313 -17.64 0.62 -9.45
N ARG A 314 -16.55 1.40 -9.38
CA ARG A 314 -16.62 2.83 -9.07
C ARG A 314 -17.45 3.60 -10.09
N THR A 315 -17.25 3.35 -11.39
CA THR A 315 -17.99 4.03 -12.45
C THR A 315 -19.48 3.68 -12.41
N VAL A 316 -19.83 2.42 -12.14
CA VAL A 316 -21.23 2.00 -11.94
C VAL A 316 -21.84 2.70 -10.72
N PHE A 317 -21.11 2.76 -9.60
CA PHE A 317 -21.56 3.48 -8.40
C PHE A 317 -21.79 4.97 -8.65
N GLU A 318 -20.83 5.65 -9.29
CA GLU A 318 -20.91 7.08 -9.59
C GLU A 318 -22.05 7.36 -10.59
N LEU A 319 -22.25 6.51 -11.60
CA LEU A 319 -23.37 6.61 -12.53
C LEU A 319 -24.71 6.47 -11.81
N ARG A 320 -24.85 5.47 -10.93
CA ARG A 320 -26.07 5.26 -10.14
C ARG A 320 -26.35 6.47 -9.25
N LYS A 321 -25.35 6.98 -8.52
CA LYS A 321 -25.49 8.17 -7.67
C LYS A 321 -25.81 9.43 -8.47
N ALA A 322 -25.24 9.59 -9.66
CA ALA A 322 -25.55 10.70 -10.55
C ALA A 322 -27.00 10.64 -11.05
N ARG A 323 -27.49 9.45 -11.43
CA ARG A 323 -28.89 9.23 -11.83
C ARG A 323 -29.88 9.48 -10.68
N GLU A 324 -29.62 8.92 -9.50
CA GLU A 324 -30.42 9.19 -8.28
C GLU A 324 -30.49 10.70 -7.99
N ARG A 325 -29.36 11.41 -8.10
CA ARG A 325 -29.31 12.85 -7.87
C ARG A 325 -30.03 13.64 -8.96
N ALA A 326 -29.87 13.26 -10.23
CA ALA A 326 -30.56 13.89 -11.35
C ALA A 326 -32.08 13.77 -11.19
N HIS A 327 -32.58 12.57 -10.88
CA HIS A 327 -34.01 12.33 -10.60
C HIS A 327 -34.60 13.27 -9.54
N ILE A 328 -33.89 13.43 -8.40
CA ILE A 328 -34.32 14.37 -7.36
C ILE A 328 -34.33 15.82 -7.88
N LEU A 329 -33.31 16.22 -8.64
CA LEU A 329 -33.22 17.57 -9.19
C LEU A 329 -34.29 17.85 -10.24
N GLU A 330 -34.67 16.86 -11.05
CA GLU A 330 -35.77 16.96 -12.02
C GLU A 330 -37.10 17.21 -11.31
N GLY A 331 -37.42 16.43 -10.27
CA GLY A 331 -38.62 16.66 -9.45
C GLY A 331 -38.66 18.04 -8.80
N LEU A 332 -37.52 18.51 -8.27
CA LEU A 332 -37.41 19.87 -7.70
C LEU A 332 -37.58 20.96 -8.77
N ALA A 333 -37.03 20.77 -9.96
CA ALA A 333 -37.17 21.71 -11.06
C ALA A 333 -38.63 21.81 -11.54
N ILE A 334 -39.33 20.67 -11.61
CA ILE A 334 -40.77 20.61 -11.91
C ILE A 334 -41.59 21.30 -10.82
N ALA A 335 -41.30 21.04 -9.54
CA ALA A 335 -41.98 21.70 -8.44
C ALA A 335 -41.78 23.22 -8.47
N LEU A 336 -40.57 23.69 -8.81
CA LEU A 336 -40.27 25.12 -8.95
C LEU A 336 -40.98 25.75 -10.15
N ALA A 337 -41.07 25.04 -11.29
CA ALA A 337 -41.80 25.49 -12.46
C ALA A 337 -43.32 25.59 -12.23
N ASN A 338 -43.84 24.85 -11.24
CA ASN A 338 -45.26 24.80 -10.87
C ASN A 338 -45.51 25.29 -9.44
N ILE A 339 -44.74 26.29 -8.97
CA ILE A 339 -44.71 26.67 -7.55
C ILE A 339 -46.07 27.08 -6.97
N ASP A 340 -46.90 27.81 -7.73
CA ASP A 340 -48.21 28.27 -7.25
C ASP A 340 -49.17 27.09 -7.02
N PRO A 341 -49.40 26.18 -8.00
CA PRO A 341 -50.19 24.96 -7.77
C PRO A 341 -49.63 24.01 -6.71
N VAL A 342 -48.31 23.97 -6.50
CA VAL A 342 -47.68 23.19 -5.40
C VAL A 342 -48.04 23.80 -4.04
N ILE A 343 -47.89 25.12 -3.88
CA ILE A 343 -48.20 25.81 -2.63
C ILE A 343 -49.68 25.69 -2.29
N GLU A 344 -50.57 25.87 -3.27
CA GLU A 344 -52.02 25.74 -3.06
C GLU A 344 -52.39 24.33 -2.59
N LEU A 345 -51.83 23.30 -3.22
CA LEU A 345 -52.04 21.91 -2.82
C LEU A 345 -51.62 21.68 -1.37
N ILE A 346 -50.40 22.08 -1.02
CA ILE A 346 -49.86 21.90 0.34
C ILE A 346 -50.70 22.65 1.38
N ARG A 347 -51.22 23.85 1.06
CA ARG A 347 -52.08 24.63 1.96
C ARG A 347 -53.45 23.99 2.21
N ASN A 348 -53.95 23.20 1.26
CA ASN A 348 -55.27 22.58 1.33
C ASN A 348 -55.28 21.27 2.16
N PHE A 349 -54.13 20.63 2.34
CA PHE A 349 -54.01 19.41 3.15
C PHE A 349 -53.59 19.70 4.59
N LYS A 350 -54.02 18.84 5.53
CA LYS A 350 -53.80 19.06 6.97
C LYS A 350 -52.51 18.41 7.47
N THR A 351 -52.01 17.40 6.76
CA THR A 351 -50.80 16.67 7.12
C THR A 351 -49.81 16.60 5.96
N ALA A 352 -48.53 16.38 6.28
CA ALA A 352 -47.49 16.22 5.27
C ALA A 352 -47.73 14.97 4.40
N ASP A 353 -48.26 13.89 4.99
CA ASP A 353 -48.53 12.64 4.28
C ASP A 353 -49.66 12.81 3.25
N GLU A 354 -50.77 13.47 3.63
CA GLU A 354 -51.86 13.80 2.71
C GLU A 354 -51.38 14.73 1.57
N ALA A 355 -50.55 15.73 1.89
CA ALA A 355 -49.98 16.62 0.88
C ALA A 355 -49.07 15.86 -0.09
N ARG A 356 -48.26 14.93 0.43
CA ARG A 356 -47.37 14.08 -0.38
C ARG A 356 -48.16 13.20 -1.34
N GLU A 357 -49.19 12.51 -0.86
CA GLU A 357 -50.07 11.71 -1.74
C GLU A 357 -50.72 12.58 -2.82
N GLY A 358 -51.20 13.78 -2.45
CA GLY A 358 -51.75 14.72 -3.42
C GLY A 358 -50.74 15.19 -4.48
N LEU A 359 -49.45 15.32 -4.14
CA LEU A 359 -48.40 15.65 -5.10
C LEU A 359 -48.13 14.51 -6.09
N LEU A 360 -48.23 13.25 -5.63
CA LEU A 360 -47.99 12.04 -6.42
C LEU A 360 -49.18 11.65 -7.31
N ASP A 361 -50.42 11.91 -6.87
CA ASP A 361 -51.66 11.48 -7.54
C ASP A 361 -52.00 12.26 -8.82
N ARG A 362 -51.20 13.26 -9.20
CA ARG A 362 -51.45 14.07 -10.40
C ARG A 362 -50.20 14.32 -11.25
N PRO A 363 -50.37 14.46 -12.57
CA PRO A 363 -49.30 14.92 -13.45
C PRO A 363 -49.02 16.42 -13.30
N TRP A 364 -47.78 16.81 -13.61
CA TRP A 364 -47.30 18.20 -13.58
C TRP A 364 -46.88 18.67 -14.96
N SER A 365 -47.06 19.97 -15.23
CA SER A 365 -46.62 20.59 -16.48
C SER A 365 -45.10 20.72 -16.50
N LEU A 366 -44.47 20.36 -17.62
CA LEU A 366 -43.02 20.53 -17.81
C LEU A 366 -42.60 22.01 -17.86
N GLY A 367 -43.51 22.90 -18.25
CA GLY A 367 -43.24 24.34 -18.29
C GLY A 367 -41.94 24.72 -19.00
N ASN A 368 -41.15 25.59 -18.37
CA ASN A 368 -39.87 26.08 -18.89
C ASN A 368 -38.70 25.10 -18.76
N VAL A 369 -38.87 23.95 -18.07
CA VAL A 369 -37.81 22.96 -17.89
C VAL A 369 -37.83 21.87 -18.96
N ALA A 370 -38.84 21.84 -19.83
CA ALA A 370 -38.95 20.86 -20.93
C ALA A 370 -37.69 20.78 -21.84
N PRO A 371 -37.08 21.90 -22.29
CA PRO A 371 -35.89 21.83 -23.15
C PRO A 371 -34.67 21.23 -22.44
N MET A 372 -34.57 21.43 -21.12
CA MET A 372 -33.49 20.85 -20.30
C MET A 372 -33.64 19.33 -20.20
N LEU A 373 -34.87 18.86 -19.96
CA LEU A 373 -35.18 17.43 -19.86
C LEU A 373 -35.01 16.72 -21.21
N GLU A 374 -35.40 17.36 -22.30
CA GLU A 374 -35.22 16.81 -23.66
C GLU A 374 -33.74 16.74 -24.06
N ALA A 375 -32.95 17.78 -23.76
CA ALA A 375 -31.52 17.81 -24.06
C ALA A 375 -30.70 16.76 -23.28
N ALA A 376 -31.15 16.38 -22.08
CA ALA A 376 -30.50 15.35 -21.28
C ALA A 376 -30.68 13.92 -21.82
N GLY A 377 -31.66 13.71 -22.71
CA GLY A 377 -32.13 12.39 -23.13
C GLY A 377 -33.02 11.78 -22.04
N VAL A 378 -34.30 11.60 -22.38
CA VAL A 378 -35.40 11.30 -21.43
C VAL A 378 -35.14 10.10 -20.51
N ASP A 379 -34.30 9.14 -20.93
CA ASP A 379 -34.00 7.93 -20.17
C ASP A 379 -32.57 7.86 -19.61
N ALA A 380 -31.68 8.82 -19.93
CA ALA A 380 -30.26 8.72 -19.55
C ALA A 380 -30.03 9.00 -18.06
N SER A 381 -30.80 9.93 -17.48
CA SER A 381 -30.78 10.33 -16.07
C SER A 381 -31.66 9.45 -15.18
N ARG A 382 -32.50 8.59 -15.77
CA ARG A 382 -33.47 7.79 -15.05
C ARG A 382 -32.81 6.69 -14.20
N PRO A 383 -33.13 6.56 -12.90
CA PRO A 383 -32.70 5.42 -12.09
C PRO A 383 -33.26 4.09 -12.64
N GLU A 384 -32.46 3.02 -12.55
CA GLU A 384 -32.81 1.71 -13.14
C GLU A 384 -33.97 1.01 -12.43
N ASP A 385 -34.16 1.30 -11.15
CA ASP A 385 -35.22 0.79 -10.27
C ASP A 385 -36.49 1.64 -10.30
N LEU A 386 -36.51 2.78 -11.02
CA LEU A 386 -37.67 3.64 -11.11
C LEU A 386 -38.74 3.02 -12.03
N ALA A 387 -39.93 2.74 -11.48
CA ALA A 387 -41.06 2.19 -12.23
C ALA A 387 -41.51 3.10 -13.38
N SER A 388 -41.79 2.54 -14.56
CA SER A 388 -42.04 3.26 -15.83
C SER A 388 -43.20 4.26 -15.81
N GLU A 389 -44.01 4.26 -14.74
CA GLU A 389 -45.11 5.20 -14.51
C GLU A 389 -44.66 6.58 -14.03
N PHE A 390 -43.44 6.70 -13.49
CA PHE A 390 -42.87 7.97 -13.02
C PHE A 390 -42.00 8.65 -14.07
N GLY A 391 -41.75 9.96 -13.91
CA GLY A 391 -40.96 10.78 -14.83
C GLY A 391 -41.77 11.37 -15.97
N VAL A 392 -41.11 11.74 -17.08
CA VAL A 392 -41.78 12.35 -18.24
C VAL A 392 -42.58 11.29 -19.01
N ARG A 393 -43.90 11.50 -19.12
CA ARG A 393 -44.80 10.68 -19.95
C ARG A 393 -45.85 11.56 -20.61
N ASP A 394 -46.08 11.35 -21.90
CA ASP A 394 -47.13 12.03 -22.67
C ASP A 394 -47.10 13.57 -22.55
N GLY A 395 -45.90 14.15 -22.42
CA GLY A 395 -45.69 15.61 -22.25
C GLY A 395 -45.96 16.15 -20.85
N GLN A 396 -46.13 15.28 -19.85
CA GLN A 396 -46.32 15.61 -18.44
C GLN A 396 -45.28 14.92 -17.57
N TYR A 397 -45.06 15.40 -16.33
CA TYR A 397 -44.16 14.78 -15.37
C TYR A 397 -44.93 14.15 -14.21
N TYR A 398 -44.62 12.90 -13.90
CA TYR A 398 -45.17 12.17 -12.75
C TYR A 398 -44.09 12.06 -11.67
N LEU A 399 -44.37 12.62 -10.48
CA LEU A 399 -43.46 12.56 -9.33
C LEU A 399 -43.42 11.14 -8.77
N SER A 400 -42.27 10.72 -8.22
CA SER A 400 -42.15 9.48 -7.45
C SER A 400 -41.92 9.79 -5.98
N GLU A 401 -42.06 8.76 -5.14
CA GLU A 401 -41.64 8.79 -3.74
C GLU A 401 -40.12 9.01 -3.59
#